data_AF-A0A672YKK2-F1
#
_entry.id   AF-A0A672YKK2-F1
#
_cell.length_a   1.000
_cell.length_b   1.000
_cell.length_c   1.000
_cell.angle_alpha   90.00
_cell.angle_beta   90.00
_cell.angle_gamma   90.00
#
_symmetry.space_group_name_H-M   'P 1'
#
loop_
_entity.id
_entity.type
_entity.pdbx_description
1 polymer ?
#
loop_
_entity_poly.entity_id
_entity_poly.type
_entity_poly.pdbx_seq_one_letter_code
_entity_poly.pdbx_strand_id
1 'polypeptide(L)'
;LLCYFRAADVLFDSFASDGRINVNQFFEAIWSSGLHRSDPRLRECFFHLRKLQDAEGTVDRNAFHRCVTGFVSLILKALQGRFVIPDFSTFTEETQKLFSRCRQLSSVQEKEKEGIDSIKWGVSVCTVDGQRLSLGDWAGSVVLGEVSWPLVYGVAVDLLGSDLVHRYVGVEEYSRYDSPFTLTKTGN
;
A
#
# COMPACT_ATOMS: atom_id res chain seq x y z
N LEU A 1 -6.87 24.38 -11.93
CA LEU A 1 -8.35 24.30 -11.89
C LEU A 1 -8.96 23.88 -13.23
N LEU A 2 -8.78 24.61 -14.34
CA LEU A 2 -9.36 24.24 -15.66
C LEU A 2 -8.99 22.83 -16.15
N CYS A 3 -7.74 22.40 -15.97
CA CYS A 3 -7.31 21.05 -16.38
C CYS A 3 -7.93 19.94 -15.51
N TYR A 4 -8.20 20.23 -14.23
CA TYR A 4 -8.83 19.30 -13.29
C TYR A 4 -10.34 19.17 -13.57
N PHE A 5 -10.98 20.26 -13.97
CA PHE A 5 -12.38 20.25 -14.43
C PHE A 5 -12.54 19.36 -15.67
N ARG A 6 -11.70 19.55 -16.70
CA ARG A 6 -11.72 18.67 -17.88
C ARG A 6 -11.48 17.20 -17.54
N ALA A 7 -10.57 16.91 -16.62
CA ALA A 7 -10.30 15.55 -16.16
C ALA A 7 -11.51 14.92 -15.46
N ALA A 8 -12.22 15.68 -14.62
CA ALA A 8 -13.43 15.23 -13.95
C ALA A 8 -14.59 15.03 -14.93
N ASP A 9 -14.69 15.85 -15.98
CA ASP A 9 -15.66 15.63 -17.07
C ASP A 9 -15.41 14.33 -17.83
N VAL A 10 -14.16 14.06 -18.22
CA VAL A 10 -13.80 12.82 -18.90
C VAL A 10 -14.09 11.60 -18.03
N LEU A 11 -13.76 11.66 -16.74
CA LEU A 11 -14.13 10.60 -15.78
C LEU A 11 -15.64 10.44 -15.72
N PHE A 12 -16.37 11.55 -15.66
CA PHE A 12 -17.82 11.49 -15.55
C PHE A 12 -18.43 10.80 -16.76
N ASP A 13 -18.04 11.24 -17.96
CA ASP A 13 -18.52 10.72 -19.23
C ASP A 13 -18.19 9.23 -19.42
N SER A 14 -17.10 8.75 -18.83
CA SER A 14 -16.69 7.34 -18.91
C SER A 14 -17.52 6.40 -18.05
N PHE A 15 -18.18 6.91 -17.00
CA PHE A 15 -18.93 6.11 -16.02
C PHE A 15 -20.44 6.39 -16.02
N ALA A 16 -20.87 7.49 -16.65
CA ALA A 16 -22.26 7.91 -16.59
C ALA A 16 -23.17 7.07 -17.48
N SER A 17 -24.33 6.68 -16.95
CA SER A 17 -25.50 6.21 -17.70
C SER A 17 -26.62 7.20 -17.46
N ASP A 18 -27.29 7.63 -18.53
CA ASP A 18 -28.40 8.60 -18.45
C ASP A 18 -28.05 9.89 -17.68
N GLY A 19 -26.80 10.35 -17.81
CA GLY A 19 -26.31 11.56 -17.16
C GLY A 19 -26.10 11.43 -15.65
N ARG A 20 -26.00 10.20 -15.12
CA ARG A 20 -25.73 9.93 -13.70
C ARG A 20 -24.69 8.82 -13.53
N ILE A 21 -23.96 8.85 -12.43
CA ILE A 21 -22.95 7.82 -12.09
C ILE A 21 -23.42 7.01 -10.91
N ASN A 22 -23.36 5.68 -11.03
CA ASN A 22 -23.51 4.80 -9.90
C ASN A 22 -22.25 4.85 -9.01
N VAL A 23 -22.41 5.30 -7.77
CA VAL A 23 -21.28 5.55 -6.85
C VAL A 23 -20.53 4.26 -6.55
N ASN A 24 -21.23 3.14 -6.39
CA ASN A 24 -20.60 1.85 -6.09
C ASN A 24 -19.76 1.36 -7.27
N GLN A 25 -20.30 1.37 -8.47
CA GLN A 25 -19.57 0.93 -9.67
C GLN A 25 -18.32 1.77 -9.91
N PHE A 26 -18.41 3.09 -9.74
CA PHE A 26 -17.26 3.99 -9.85
C PHE A 26 -16.14 3.62 -8.86
N PHE A 27 -16.50 3.38 -7.60
CA PHE A 27 -15.50 3.03 -6.59
C PHE A 27 -14.99 1.60 -6.70
N GLU A 28 -15.80 0.63 -7.12
CA GLU A 28 -15.30 -0.73 -7.42
C GLU A 28 -14.22 -0.72 -8.50
N ALA A 29 -14.36 0.11 -9.53
CA ALA A 29 -13.31 0.29 -10.54
C ALA A 29 -12.03 0.92 -9.98
N ILE A 30 -12.13 1.77 -8.96
CA ILE A 30 -10.95 2.29 -8.25
C ILE A 30 -10.35 1.20 -7.35
N TRP A 31 -11.16 0.43 -6.63
CA TRP A 31 -10.66 -0.62 -5.72
C TRP A 31 -10.01 -1.78 -6.45
N SER A 32 -10.43 -2.10 -7.68
CA SER A 32 -9.78 -3.13 -8.50
C SER A 32 -8.34 -2.79 -8.87
N SER A 33 -7.95 -1.51 -8.83
CA SER A 33 -6.55 -1.07 -9.00
C SER A 33 -5.65 -1.41 -7.80
N GLY A 34 -6.21 -1.95 -6.70
CA GLY A 34 -5.47 -2.34 -5.50
C GLY A 34 -5.48 -1.32 -4.37
N LEU A 35 -6.10 -0.15 -4.54
CA LEU A 35 -6.29 0.79 -3.42
C LEU A 35 -7.23 0.19 -2.38
N HIS A 36 -6.93 0.44 -1.11
CA HIS A 36 -7.77 -0.02 -0.02
C HIS A 36 -8.96 0.93 0.19
N ARG A 37 -10.13 0.39 0.56
CA ARG A 37 -11.35 1.17 0.85
C ARG A 37 -11.17 2.24 1.94
N SER A 38 -10.20 2.04 2.82
CA SER A 38 -9.83 2.99 3.88
C SER A 38 -8.72 3.97 3.48
N ASP A 39 -8.36 4.06 2.19
CA ASP A 39 -7.29 4.95 1.74
C ASP A 39 -7.63 6.40 2.14
N PRO A 40 -6.81 7.05 3.00
CA PRO A 40 -7.11 8.37 3.52
C PRO A 40 -7.19 9.43 2.42
N ARG A 41 -6.53 9.21 1.27
CA ARG A 41 -6.55 10.11 0.12
C ARG A 41 -7.88 10.10 -0.62
N LEU A 42 -8.69 9.05 -0.47
CA LEU A 42 -10.00 8.91 -1.12
C LEU A 42 -11.18 8.99 -0.15
N ARG A 43 -10.93 8.93 1.16
CA ARG A 43 -11.96 8.85 2.20
C ARG A 43 -13.01 9.97 2.11
N GLU A 44 -12.56 11.21 1.97
CA GLU A 44 -13.47 12.37 1.89
C GLU A 44 -14.30 12.37 0.59
N CYS A 45 -13.69 11.98 -0.54
CA CYS A 45 -14.39 11.83 -1.82
C CYS A 45 -15.48 10.76 -1.72
N PHE A 46 -15.13 9.59 -1.19
CA PHE A 46 -16.04 8.46 -1.01
C PHE A 46 -17.22 8.82 -0.11
N PHE A 47 -16.93 9.45 1.03
CA PHE A 47 -17.95 9.88 1.98
C PHE A 47 -18.93 10.89 1.36
N HIS A 48 -18.43 11.92 0.67
CA HIS A 48 -19.29 12.93 0.06
C HIS A 48 -20.16 12.39 -1.08
N LEU A 49 -19.61 11.54 -1.94
CA LEU A 49 -20.39 10.91 -3.02
C LEU A 49 -21.49 10.00 -2.46
N ARG A 50 -21.18 9.21 -1.43
CA ARG A 50 -22.18 8.39 -0.72
C ARG A 50 -23.27 9.20 -0.05
N LYS A 51 -22.97 10.42 0.41
CA LYS A 51 -23.96 11.31 1.04
C LYS A 51 -24.87 12.00 0.01
N LEU A 52 -24.37 12.24 -1.19
CA LEU A 52 -25.08 12.97 -2.25
C LEU A 52 -25.84 12.06 -3.22
N GLN A 53 -25.72 10.75 -3.08
CA GLN A 53 -26.42 9.79 -3.93
C GLN A 53 -27.94 9.80 -3.68
N ASP A 54 -28.72 9.53 -4.72
CA ASP A 54 -30.17 9.31 -4.63
C ASP A 54 -30.53 7.89 -4.13
N ALA A 55 -31.82 7.56 -4.16
CA ALA A 55 -32.32 6.25 -3.74
C ALA A 55 -31.75 5.10 -4.60
N GLU A 56 -31.41 5.40 -5.85
CA GLU A 56 -30.80 4.50 -6.83
C GLU A 56 -29.28 4.37 -6.64
N GLY A 57 -28.68 5.10 -5.71
CA GLY A 57 -27.24 5.08 -5.45
C GLY A 57 -26.42 5.82 -6.51
N THR A 58 -27.03 6.78 -7.20
CA THR A 58 -26.42 7.54 -8.28
C THR A 58 -26.28 9.03 -7.97
N VAL A 59 -25.33 9.69 -8.61
CA VAL A 59 -25.08 11.14 -8.48
C VAL A 59 -25.08 11.83 -9.84
N ASP A 60 -25.50 13.09 -9.87
CA ASP A 60 -25.39 13.93 -11.06
C ASP A 60 -23.96 14.49 -11.27
N ARG A 61 -23.75 15.11 -12.42
CA ARG A 61 -22.45 15.70 -12.81
C ARG A 61 -21.93 16.73 -11.82
N ASN A 62 -22.80 17.60 -11.31
CA ASN A 62 -22.39 18.68 -10.43
C ASN A 62 -21.95 18.13 -9.06
N ALA A 63 -22.71 17.19 -8.50
CA ALA A 63 -22.35 16.47 -7.29
C ALA A 63 -21.03 15.71 -7.46
N PHE A 64 -20.84 15.02 -8.59
CA PHE A 64 -19.61 14.31 -8.90
C PHE A 64 -18.39 15.23 -8.95
N HIS A 65 -18.46 16.32 -9.75
CA HIS A 65 -17.37 17.28 -9.89
C HIS A 65 -16.91 17.86 -8.56
N ARG A 66 -17.88 18.26 -7.71
CA ARG A 66 -17.59 18.82 -6.38
C ARG A 66 -16.82 17.87 -5.49
N CYS A 67 -17.04 16.56 -5.62
CA CYS A 67 -16.39 15.55 -4.77
C CYS A 67 -15.04 15.09 -5.32
N VAL A 68 -14.90 15.01 -6.65
CA VAL A 68 -13.76 14.35 -7.31
C VAL A 68 -12.60 15.31 -7.61
N THR A 69 -12.85 16.62 -7.78
CA THR A 69 -11.84 17.58 -8.27
C THR A 69 -10.53 17.57 -7.47
N GLY A 70 -10.58 17.44 -6.15
CA GLY A 70 -9.37 17.39 -5.29
C GLY A 70 -8.53 16.12 -5.42
N PHE A 71 -9.10 15.06 -6.00
CA PHE A 71 -8.53 13.70 -6.00
C PHE A 71 -8.42 13.11 -7.41
N VAL A 72 -8.81 13.87 -8.43
CA VAL A 72 -8.96 13.41 -9.82
C VAL A 72 -7.66 12.82 -10.38
N SER A 73 -6.50 13.33 -9.98
CA SER A 73 -5.20 12.85 -10.44
C SER A 73 -4.89 11.44 -9.95
N LEU A 74 -5.21 11.14 -8.69
CA LEU A 74 -5.06 9.81 -8.10
C LEU A 74 -6.03 8.82 -8.74
N ILE A 75 -7.30 9.22 -8.87
CA ILE A 75 -8.35 8.41 -9.48
C ILE A 75 -8.02 8.09 -10.94
N LEU A 76 -7.59 9.08 -11.72
CA LEU A 76 -7.14 8.84 -13.10
C LEU A 76 -5.91 7.93 -13.15
N LYS A 77 -4.95 8.09 -12.24
CA LYS A 77 -3.78 7.21 -12.20
C LYS A 77 -4.18 5.76 -11.94
N ALA A 78 -5.13 5.53 -11.03
CA ALA A 78 -5.70 4.22 -10.75
C ALA A 78 -6.42 3.62 -11.98
N LEU A 79 -7.41 4.34 -12.50
CA LEU A 79 -8.29 3.85 -13.57
C LEU A 79 -7.59 3.67 -14.92
N GLN A 80 -6.50 4.39 -15.16
CA GLN A 80 -5.69 4.26 -16.38
C GLN A 80 -4.60 3.19 -16.27
N GLY A 81 -4.54 2.43 -15.17
CA GLY A 81 -3.49 1.42 -14.96
C GLY A 81 -2.09 2.03 -14.87
N ARG A 82 -1.97 3.28 -14.39
CA ARG A 82 -0.68 3.99 -14.27
C ARG A 82 -0.05 3.88 -12.90
N PHE A 83 -0.58 3.01 -12.03
CA PHE A 83 0.14 2.64 -10.81
C PHE A 83 1.36 1.79 -11.12
N VAL A 84 2.30 1.76 -10.17
CA VAL A 84 3.55 0.99 -10.28
C VAL A 84 3.31 -0.49 -10.60
N ILE A 85 2.17 -1.06 -10.17
CA ILE A 85 1.69 -2.36 -10.62
C ILE A 85 0.35 -2.14 -11.35
N PRO A 86 0.32 -2.08 -12.70
CA PRO A 86 -0.91 -1.84 -13.46
C PRO A 86 -1.98 -2.91 -13.26
N ASP A 87 -1.61 -4.19 -13.36
CA ASP A 87 -2.50 -5.34 -13.15
C ASP A 87 -2.33 -5.90 -11.74
N PHE A 88 -2.95 -5.21 -10.78
CA PHE A 88 -2.86 -5.60 -9.38
C PHE A 88 -3.63 -6.90 -9.06
N SER A 89 -4.62 -7.26 -9.90
CA SER A 89 -5.37 -8.51 -9.76
C SER A 89 -4.46 -9.70 -10.02
N THR A 90 -3.78 -9.73 -11.16
CA THR A 90 -2.83 -10.80 -11.47
C THR A 90 -1.67 -10.83 -10.47
N PHE A 91 -1.14 -9.67 -10.06
CA PHE A 91 -0.13 -9.62 -9.00
C PHE A 91 -0.60 -10.28 -7.69
N THR A 92 -1.86 -10.03 -7.30
CA THR A 92 -2.45 -10.61 -6.10
C THR A 92 -2.59 -12.12 -6.21
N GLU A 93 -3.08 -12.63 -7.33
CA GLU A 93 -3.22 -14.07 -7.58
C GLU A 93 -1.88 -14.80 -7.53
N GLU A 94 -0.85 -14.26 -8.19
CA GLU A 94 0.50 -14.86 -8.17
C GLU A 94 1.12 -14.81 -6.77
N THR A 95 0.93 -13.70 -6.05
CA THR A 95 1.40 -13.59 -4.65
C THR A 95 0.68 -14.59 -3.74
N GLN A 96 -0.61 -14.85 -3.96
CA GLN A 96 -1.37 -15.85 -3.20
C GLN A 96 -0.88 -17.28 -3.48
N LYS A 97 -0.52 -17.60 -4.73
CA LYS A 97 0.10 -18.88 -5.09
C LYS A 97 1.45 -19.06 -4.39
N LEU A 98 2.29 -18.02 -4.41
CA LEU A 98 3.59 -18.03 -3.71
C LEU A 98 3.42 -18.19 -2.20
N PHE A 99 2.53 -17.39 -1.59
CA PHE A 99 2.20 -17.49 -0.17
C PHE A 99 1.83 -18.92 0.24
N SER A 100 0.98 -19.57 -0.56
CA SER A 100 0.50 -20.93 -0.30
C SER A 100 1.63 -21.95 -0.37
N ARG A 101 2.51 -21.84 -1.38
CA ARG A 101 3.68 -22.70 -1.53
C ARG A 101 4.69 -22.51 -0.39
N CYS A 102 5.00 -21.28 -0.02
CA CYS A 102 5.94 -20.99 1.07
C CYS A 102 5.41 -21.45 2.43
N ARG A 103 4.12 -21.26 2.71
CA ARG A 103 3.48 -21.72 3.95
C ARG A 103 3.53 -23.24 4.11
N GLN A 104 3.41 -23.98 3.01
CA GLN A 104 3.54 -25.44 3.05
C GLN A 104 4.97 -25.85 3.43
N LEU A 105 6.00 -25.19 2.88
CA LEU A 105 7.40 -25.49 3.21
C LEU A 105 7.74 -25.20 4.69
N SER A 106 7.29 -24.07 5.23
CA SER A 106 7.52 -23.73 6.65
C SER A 106 6.84 -24.72 7.59
N SER A 107 5.60 -25.12 7.27
CA SER A 107 4.87 -26.11 8.07
C SER A 107 5.51 -27.50 8.11
N VAL A 108 6.30 -27.88 7.10
CA VAL A 108 7.02 -29.17 7.06
C VAL A 108 8.27 -29.11 7.93
N GLN A 109 9.06 -28.04 7.86
CA GLN A 109 10.29 -27.90 8.65
C GLN A 109 10.04 -27.70 10.15
N GLU A 110 8.96 -27.03 10.53
CA GLU A 110 8.69 -26.70 11.93
C GLU A 110 7.92 -27.81 12.67
N LYS A 111 7.07 -28.59 11.97
CA LYS A 111 6.43 -29.79 12.53
C LYS A 111 7.42 -30.88 12.94
N GLU A 112 8.59 -30.94 12.31
CA GLU A 112 9.66 -31.88 12.68
C GLU A 112 10.41 -31.46 13.95
N LYS A 113 10.32 -30.18 14.36
CA LYS A 113 11.09 -29.65 15.50
C LYS A 113 10.28 -29.50 16.77
N GLU A 114 9.06 -29.02 16.72
CA GLU A 114 8.27 -28.76 17.93
C GLU A 114 6.80 -29.05 17.68
N GLY A 115 6.19 -29.91 18.49
CA GLY A 115 4.76 -30.28 18.43
C GLY A 115 3.83 -29.15 18.85
N ILE A 116 3.99 -27.96 18.24
CA ILE A 116 3.26 -26.74 18.53
C ILE A 116 2.22 -26.52 17.43
N ASP A 117 0.97 -26.49 17.86
CA ASP A 117 -0.19 -26.16 17.05
C ASP A 117 -0.25 -24.63 16.87
N SER A 118 -0.26 -24.18 15.62
CA SER A 118 -0.42 -22.78 15.13
C SER A 118 0.84 -21.90 15.00
N ILE A 119 1.63 -22.16 13.96
CA ILE A 119 2.61 -21.20 13.42
C ILE A 119 1.86 -20.07 12.71
N LYS A 120 2.02 -18.83 13.20
CA LYS A 120 1.49 -17.64 12.53
C LYS A 120 2.27 -17.36 11.26
N TRP A 121 1.57 -17.21 10.14
CA TRP A 121 2.20 -16.92 8.85
C TRP A 121 1.41 -15.86 8.09
N GLY A 122 2.04 -14.70 7.88
CA GLY A 122 1.40 -13.55 7.26
C GLY A 122 2.33 -12.83 6.29
N VAL A 123 1.75 -12.28 5.22
CA VAL A 123 2.44 -11.42 4.26
C VAL A 123 1.59 -10.19 4.05
N SER A 124 2.21 -9.00 4.04
CA SER A 124 1.54 -7.77 3.62
C SER A 124 2.42 -6.99 2.65
N VAL A 125 1.80 -6.49 1.59
CA VAL A 125 2.41 -5.68 0.53
C VAL A 125 1.74 -4.31 0.52
N CYS A 126 2.54 -3.25 0.42
CA CYS A 126 2.09 -1.90 0.16
C CYS A 126 3.01 -1.29 -0.91
N THR A 127 2.45 -0.89 -2.05
CA THR A 127 3.23 -0.24 -3.10
C THR A 127 3.39 1.26 -2.82
N VAL A 128 4.34 1.92 -3.50
CA VAL A 128 4.52 3.37 -3.41
C VAL A 128 3.30 4.17 -3.84
N ASP A 129 2.41 3.57 -4.63
CA ASP A 129 1.13 4.15 -5.04
C ASP A 129 0.00 3.89 -4.04
N GLY A 130 0.24 3.07 -3.01
CA GLY A 130 -0.73 2.73 -1.97
C GLY A 130 -1.60 1.52 -2.29
N GLN A 131 -1.21 0.70 -3.29
CA GLN A 131 -1.89 -0.57 -3.56
C GLN A 131 -1.54 -1.57 -2.45
N ARG A 132 -2.52 -2.30 -1.94
CA ARG A 132 -2.35 -3.12 -0.73
C ARG A 132 -2.86 -4.55 -0.93
N LEU A 133 -2.09 -5.50 -0.43
CA LEU A 133 -2.45 -6.91 -0.32
C LEU A 133 -2.01 -7.42 1.06
N SER A 134 -2.86 -8.22 1.71
CA SER A 134 -2.53 -8.86 2.98
C SER A 134 -3.07 -10.29 2.97
N LEU A 135 -2.23 -11.25 3.36
CA LEU A 135 -2.51 -12.69 3.34
C LEU A 135 -2.13 -13.32 4.68
N GLY A 136 -2.90 -14.31 5.15
CA GLY A 136 -2.62 -15.03 6.39
C GLY A 136 -2.80 -14.20 7.66
N ASP A 137 -1.97 -14.46 8.67
CA ASP A 137 -2.07 -13.85 10.02
C ASP A 137 -1.48 -12.43 10.08
N TRP A 138 -1.68 -11.62 9.04
CA TRP A 138 -1.09 -10.29 8.86
C TRP A 138 -1.48 -9.28 9.95
N ALA A 139 -2.65 -9.46 10.57
CA ALA A 139 -3.18 -8.56 11.59
C ALA A 139 -2.60 -8.86 13.00
N GLY A 140 -1.83 -9.94 13.14
CA GLY A 140 -1.18 -10.28 14.40
C GLY A 140 -0.05 -9.30 14.74
N SER A 141 0.02 -8.86 15.99
CA SER A 141 1.14 -8.06 16.47
C SER A 141 2.41 -8.90 16.64
N VAL A 142 3.55 -8.33 16.24
CA VAL A 142 4.89 -8.90 16.42
C VAL A 142 5.85 -7.82 16.91
N VAL A 143 6.93 -8.22 17.60
CA VAL A 143 8.02 -7.31 17.97
C VAL A 143 8.92 -7.12 16.75
N LEU A 144 9.22 -5.86 16.39
CA LEU A 144 10.01 -5.55 15.19
C LEU A 144 11.48 -5.99 15.30
N GLY A 145 12.06 -5.99 16.51
CA GLY A 145 13.46 -6.37 16.73
C GLY A 145 14.43 -5.58 15.85
N GLU A 146 15.39 -6.27 15.25
CA GLU A 146 16.44 -5.68 14.40
C GLU A 146 15.88 -5.06 13.10
N VAL A 147 14.70 -5.48 12.64
CA VAL A 147 14.03 -4.88 11.47
C VAL A 147 13.68 -3.40 11.71
N SER A 148 13.66 -2.95 12.96
CA SER A 148 13.47 -1.54 13.31
C SER A 148 14.72 -0.67 13.09
N TRP A 149 15.93 -1.24 13.01
CA TRP A 149 17.16 -0.46 12.94
C TRP A 149 17.26 0.48 11.74
N PRO A 150 16.87 0.08 10.51
CA PRO A 150 16.85 1.01 9.37
C PRO A 150 15.92 2.20 9.60
N LEU A 151 14.81 2.01 10.32
CA LEU A 151 13.89 3.11 10.66
C LEU A 151 14.53 4.06 11.67
N VAL A 152 15.13 3.53 12.73
CA VAL A 152 15.84 4.33 13.75
C VAL A 152 16.99 5.12 13.12
N TYR A 153 17.77 4.46 12.25
CA TYR A 153 18.85 5.11 11.50
C TYR A 153 18.32 6.22 10.59
N GLY A 154 17.24 5.97 9.84
CA GLY A 154 16.61 6.98 8.98
C GLY A 154 16.18 8.22 9.75
N VAL A 155 15.57 8.04 10.93
CA VAL A 155 15.19 9.15 11.83
C VAL A 155 16.41 9.90 12.35
N ALA A 156 17.48 9.18 12.74
CA ALA A 156 18.71 9.81 13.21
C ALA A 156 19.36 10.66 12.12
N VAL A 157 19.44 10.15 10.89
CA VAL A 157 19.98 10.90 9.75
C VAL A 157 19.12 12.12 9.40
N ASP A 158 17.79 11.99 9.44
CA ASP A 158 16.87 13.10 9.19
C ASP A 158 17.03 14.24 10.20
N LEU A 159 17.20 13.89 11.49
CA LEU A 159 17.30 14.87 12.58
C LEU A 159 18.71 15.45 12.77
N LEU A 160 19.75 14.65 12.56
CA LEU A 160 21.14 14.98 12.94
C LEU A 160 22.08 15.18 11.74
N GLY A 161 21.64 14.77 10.54
CA GLY A 161 22.47 14.74 9.34
C GLY A 161 23.41 13.53 9.31
N SER A 162 23.69 13.04 8.09
CA SER A 162 24.57 11.89 7.87
C SER A 162 25.98 12.11 8.44
N ASP A 163 26.52 13.32 8.31
CA ASP A 163 27.88 13.65 8.71
C ASP A 163 28.12 13.46 10.23
N LEU A 164 27.09 13.70 11.06
CA LEU A 164 27.20 13.47 12.49
C LEU A 164 26.98 12.00 12.83
N VAL A 165 25.96 11.38 12.23
CA VAL A 165 25.63 9.96 12.48
C VAL A 165 26.79 9.05 12.11
N HIS A 166 27.46 9.29 10.98
CA HIS A 166 28.57 8.45 10.50
C HIS A 166 29.87 8.62 11.28
N ARG A 167 29.96 9.58 12.21
CA ARG A 167 31.04 9.61 13.20
C ARG A 167 30.91 8.51 14.26
N TYR A 168 29.72 7.92 14.40
CA TYR A 168 29.42 6.92 15.42
C TYR A 168 29.00 5.57 14.83
N VAL A 169 28.55 5.53 13.57
CA VAL A 169 28.09 4.30 12.91
C VAL A 169 28.75 4.20 11.53
N GLY A 170 29.47 3.10 11.28
CA GLY A 170 30.09 2.81 9.98
C GLY A 170 29.08 2.44 8.89
N VAL A 171 29.47 2.62 7.62
CA VAL A 171 28.65 2.32 6.42
C VAL A 171 29.24 1.13 5.65
N GLU A 172 29.73 0.13 6.37
CA GLU A 172 30.32 -1.07 5.76
C GLU A 172 29.36 -2.26 5.78
N GLU A 173 29.54 -3.16 4.82
CA GLU A 173 28.72 -4.37 4.70
C GLU A 173 29.00 -5.33 5.86
N TYR A 174 27.93 -5.81 6.50
CA TYR A 174 27.98 -6.75 7.63
C TYR A 174 28.78 -8.04 7.31
N SER A 175 28.86 -8.43 6.04
CA SER A 175 29.55 -9.64 5.56
C SER A 175 31.07 -9.61 5.70
N ARG A 176 31.68 -8.50 6.11
CA ARG A 176 33.14 -8.36 6.27
C ARG A 176 33.69 -8.65 7.67
N TYR A 177 32.84 -9.02 8.62
CA TYR A 177 33.23 -9.12 10.02
C TYR A 177 32.86 -10.47 10.64
N ASP A 178 33.86 -11.19 11.17
CA ASP A 178 33.72 -12.51 11.81
C ASP A 178 33.21 -12.44 13.27
N SER A 179 33.04 -11.24 13.83
CA SER A 179 32.65 -11.03 15.23
C SER A 179 31.53 -9.99 15.39
N PRO A 180 30.55 -10.21 16.30
CA PRO A 180 29.53 -9.23 16.63
C PRO A 180 30.07 -8.00 17.38
N PHE A 181 31.34 -8.02 17.80
CA PHE A 181 32.04 -6.89 18.45
C PHE A 181 33.14 -6.33 17.55
N THR A 182 32.82 -6.06 16.29
CA THR A 182 33.81 -5.53 15.36
C THR A 182 33.64 -4.04 15.18
N LEU A 183 34.65 -3.28 15.60
CA LEU A 183 34.82 -1.89 15.21
C LEU A 183 35.42 -1.85 13.80
N THR A 184 34.99 -0.86 13.02
CA THR A 184 35.65 -0.49 11.77
C THR A 184 37.12 -0.13 12.00
N LYS A 185 37.92 -0.06 10.93
CA LYS A 185 39.34 0.38 11.00
C LYS A 185 39.52 1.76 11.64
N THR A 186 38.45 2.56 11.69
CA THR A 186 38.42 3.90 12.28
C THR A 186 37.96 3.92 13.74
N GLY A 187 37.63 2.77 14.34
CA GLY A 187 37.24 2.67 15.76
C GLY A 187 35.76 2.96 16.05
N ASN A 188 34.94 3.03 15.00
CA ASN A 188 33.49 3.19 15.06
C ASN A 188 32.80 1.85 14.79
#